data_AF-A0A9K3E0H8-F1
#
_entry.id   AF-A0A9K3E0H8-F1
#
_cell.length_a   1.000
_cell.length_b   1.000
_cell.length_c   1.000
_cell.angle_alpha   90.00
_cell.angle_beta   90.00
_cell.angle_gamma   90.00
#
_symmetry.space_group_name_H-M   'P 1'
#
loop_
_entity.id
_entity.type
_entity.pdbx_description
1 polymer ?
#
loop_
_entity_poly.entity_id
_entity_poly.type
_entity_poly.pdbx_seq_one_letter_code
_entity_poly.pdbx_strand_id
1 'polypeptide(L)'
;MRFLHPDIVATYDYTFIWDEDLGFEHFNADKYIQMVKKHGLEISQPGLEPNNGLTWQMTKWRGDKEVRKVHEEKPGWCSDPHLPPYAAFVEIMAHVFSRAAWRCVWHMIQNDLVHGWGLDFAFRTCVKVS
;
A
#
# COMPACT_ATOMS: atom_id res chain seq x y z
N MET A 1 -2.20 0.60 17.96
CA MET A 1 -3.63 0.89 18.21
C MET A 1 -4.48 0.08 17.22
N ARG A 2 -5.43 -0.76 17.67
CA ARG A 2 -6.39 -1.42 16.76
C ARG A 2 -7.63 -0.56 16.58
N PHE A 3 -7.69 0.14 15.46
CA PHE A 3 -8.85 0.89 14.98
C PHE A 3 -9.55 0.11 13.86
N LEU A 4 -10.77 0.53 13.48
CA LEU A 4 -11.54 -0.01 12.34
C LEU A 4 -11.63 -1.54 12.32
N HIS A 5 -12.25 -2.11 13.36
CA HIS A 5 -12.49 -3.55 13.47
C HIS A 5 -13.11 -4.11 12.17
N PRO A 6 -12.65 -5.27 11.65
CA PRO A 6 -13.05 -5.73 10.32
C PRO A 6 -14.55 -5.90 10.14
N ASP A 7 -15.28 -6.25 11.21
CA ASP A 7 -16.74 -6.39 11.17
C ASP A 7 -17.48 -5.06 11.09
N ILE A 8 -16.88 -3.96 11.54
CA ILE A 8 -17.44 -2.61 11.42
C ILE A 8 -17.30 -2.11 9.98
N VAL A 9 -16.16 -2.37 9.35
CA VAL A 9 -15.87 -1.91 7.99
C VAL A 9 -16.25 -2.93 6.91
N ALA A 10 -16.87 -4.05 7.28
CA ALA A 10 -17.25 -5.12 6.36
C ALA A 10 -18.26 -4.69 5.27
N THR A 11 -18.93 -3.55 5.43
CA THR A 11 -19.81 -2.97 4.40
C THR A 11 -19.04 -2.31 3.26
N TYR A 12 -17.76 -1.98 3.46
CA TYR A 12 -16.91 -1.34 2.45
C TYR A 12 -16.11 -2.40 1.69
N ASP A 13 -15.92 -2.20 0.39
CA ASP A 13 -15.11 -3.09 -0.45
C ASP A 13 -13.60 -2.86 -0.22
N TYR A 14 -13.24 -1.62 0.08
CA TYR A 14 -11.86 -1.17 0.28
C TYR A 14 -11.76 -0.29 1.52
N THR A 15 -10.60 -0.34 2.18
CA THR A 15 -10.26 0.47 3.36
C THR A 15 -8.96 1.21 3.09
N PHE A 16 -8.97 2.53 3.25
CA PHE A 16 -7.81 3.40 3.09
C PHE A 16 -7.22 3.74 4.46
N ILE A 17 -5.94 3.45 4.66
CA ILE A 17 -5.20 3.77 5.89
C ILE A 17 -4.02 4.64 5.49
N TRP A 18 -4.19 5.95 5.65
CA TRP A 18 -3.27 6.96 5.15
C TRP A 18 -2.73 7.80 6.30
N ASP A 19 -1.47 8.22 6.17
CA ASP A 19 -0.83 9.13 7.10
C ASP A 19 -1.47 10.52 7.02
N GLU A 20 -1.44 11.25 8.13
CA GLU A 20 -2.16 12.53 8.28
C GLU A 20 -1.54 13.67 7.44
N ASP A 21 -0.29 13.49 7.00
CA ASP A 21 0.47 14.46 6.22
C ASP A 21 0.28 14.32 4.69
N LEU A 22 -0.55 13.38 4.25
CA LEU A 22 -0.87 13.20 2.83
C LEU A 22 -1.92 14.21 2.33
N GLY A 23 -1.58 14.90 1.25
CA GLY A 23 -2.50 15.77 0.51
C GLY A 23 -3.43 14.97 -0.42
N PHE A 24 -4.68 15.44 -0.57
CA PHE A 24 -5.70 14.77 -1.38
C PHE A 24 -6.12 15.57 -2.63
N GLU A 25 -5.51 16.73 -2.87
CA GLU A 25 -5.93 17.71 -3.88
C GLU A 25 -5.98 17.15 -5.31
N HIS A 26 -5.15 16.15 -5.60
CA HIS A 26 -5.05 15.50 -6.90
C HIS A 26 -5.51 14.03 -6.90
N PHE A 27 -6.11 13.57 -5.80
CA PHE A 27 -6.56 12.18 -5.68
C PHE A 27 -8.03 12.03 -6.06
N ASN A 28 -8.31 11.09 -6.96
CA ASN A 28 -9.68 10.69 -7.31
C ASN A 28 -9.91 9.23 -6.89
N ALA A 29 -10.66 9.06 -5.79
CA ALA A 29 -10.93 7.75 -5.21
C ALA A 29 -11.66 6.82 -6.19
N ASP A 30 -12.63 7.31 -6.96
CA ASP A 30 -13.41 6.48 -7.88
C ASP A 30 -12.55 5.91 -9.00
N LYS A 31 -11.74 6.76 -9.66
CA LYS A 31 -10.80 6.32 -10.69
C LYS A 31 -9.76 5.35 -10.14
N TYR A 32 -9.29 5.61 -8.92
CA TYR A 32 -8.34 4.74 -8.25
C TYR A 32 -8.95 3.35 -7.98
N ILE A 33 -10.15 3.29 -7.40
CA ILE A 33 -10.84 2.02 -7.13
C ILE A 33 -11.19 1.28 -8.43
N GLN A 34 -11.59 1.98 -9.49
CA GLN A 34 -11.81 1.35 -10.80
C GLN A 34 -10.55 0.64 -11.31
N MET A 35 -9.39 1.27 -11.17
CA MET A 35 -8.10 0.69 -11.55
C MET A 35 -7.71 -0.48 -10.65
N VAL A 36 -7.88 -0.36 -9.34
CA VAL A 36 -7.63 -1.44 -8.36
C VAL A 36 -8.49 -2.66 -8.68
N LYS A 37 -9.79 -2.47 -8.94
CA LYS A 37 -10.72 -3.53 -9.37
C LYS A 37 -10.30 -4.14 -10.70
N LYS A 38 -9.97 -3.32 -11.71
CA LYS A 38 -9.52 -3.75 -13.05
C LYS A 38 -8.30 -4.67 -12.99
N HIS A 39 -7.35 -4.39 -12.08
CA HIS A 39 -6.10 -5.11 -11.95
C HIS A 39 -6.08 -6.16 -10.84
N GLY A 40 -7.22 -6.37 -10.15
CA GLY A 40 -7.35 -7.36 -9.07
C GLY A 40 -6.40 -7.12 -7.90
N LEU A 41 -6.16 -5.85 -7.53
CA LEU A 41 -5.22 -5.50 -6.47
C LEU A 41 -5.90 -5.60 -5.10
N GLU A 42 -5.42 -6.53 -4.28
CA GLU A 42 -5.91 -6.75 -2.91
C GLU A 42 -5.23 -5.82 -1.90
N ILE A 43 -3.98 -5.45 -2.16
CA ILE A 43 -3.22 -4.44 -1.41
C ILE A 43 -2.55 -3.53 -2.43
N SER A 44 -2.71 -2.22 -2.28
CA SER A 44 -2.18 -1.25 -3.23
C SER A 44 -1.86 0.10 -2.58
N GLN A 45 -1.13 0.95 -3.31
CA GLN A 45 -0.90 2.36 -2.99
C GLN A 45 -1.27 3.24 -4.19
N PRO A 46 -1.81 4.45 -4.00
CA PRO A 46 -1.65 5.49 -5.01
C PRO A 46 -0.18 5.90 -5.14
N GLY A 47 0.23 6.26 -6.36
CA GLY A 47 1.54 6.88 -6.56
C GLY A 47 1.55 8.27 -5.93
N LEU A 48 2.61 8.58 -5.18
CA LEU A 48 2.78 9.88 -4.54
C LEU A 48 3.48 10.86 -5.47
N GLU A 49 3.17 12.15 -5.31
CA GLU A 49 3.81 13.21 -6.09
C GLU A 49 5.32 13.20 -5.83
N PRO A 50 6.17 13.39 -6.87
CA PRO A 50 7.62 13.35 -6.70
C PRO A 50 8.12 14.54 -5.87
N ASN A 51 8.22 14.37 -4.55
CA ASN A 51 8.88 15.31 -3.64
C ASN A 51 10.23 14.73 -3.14
N ASN A 52 11.01 15.54 -2.41
CA ASN A 52 12.31 15.14 -1.88
C ASN A 52 12.24 14.16 -0.68
N GLY A 53 11.04 13.80 -0.21
CA GLY A 53 10.82 12.98 0.98
C GLY A 53 10.54 11.50 0.72
N LEU A 54 10.38 11.07 -0.54
CA LEU A 54 10.05 9.67 -0.85
C LEU A 54 11.25 8.74 -0.73
N THR A 55 11.11 7.70 0.09
CA THR A 55 12.14 6.67 0.34
C THR A 55 12.38 5.80 -0.90
N TRP A 56 11.30 5.33 -1.53
CA TRP A 56 11.34 4.35 -2.63
C TRP A 56 10.97 4.97 -3.96
N GLN A 57 11.65 4.56 -5.04
CA GLN A 57 11.33 5.04 -6.38
C GLN A 57 10.04 4.41 -6.91
N MET A 58 9.67 3.23 -6.41
CA MET A 58 8.41 2.57 -6.72
C MET A 58 7.18 3.38 -6.30
N THR A 59 7.27 4.11 -5.18
CA THR A 59 6.20 4.97 -4.63
C THR A 59 5.87 6.17 -5.54
N LYS A 60 6.81 6.60 -6.39
CA LYS A 60 6.65 7.80 -7.23
C LYS A 60 5.65 7.59 -8.35
N TRP A 61 4.69 8.51 -8.44
CA TRP A 61 3.90 8.68 -9.66
C TRP A 61 4.78 9.14 -10.82
N ARG A 62 4.61 8.52 -11.99
CA ARG A 62 5.40 8.82 -13.21
C ARG A 62 4.56 9.02 -14.47
N GLY A 63 3.22 8.86 -14.37
CA GLY A 63 2.29 9.08 -15.47
C GLY A 63 2.41 8.13 -16.69
N ASP A 64 3.34 7.17 -16.67
CA ASP A 64 3.66 6.28 -17.80
C ASP A 64 2.84 4.97 -17.79
N LYS A 65 2.40 4.52 -16.62
CA LYS A 65 1.66 3.27 -16.42
C LYS A 65 0.55 3.43 -15.39
N GLU A 66 -0.54 2.69 -15.58
CA GLU A 66 -1.64 2.60 -14.61
C GLU A 66 -1.18 1.93 -13.30
N VAL A 67 -0.50 0.79 -13.40
CA VAL A 67 -0.03 0.01 -12.25
C VAL A 67 1.44 -0.33 -12.41
N ARG A 68 2.20 -0.19 -11.33
CA ARG A 68 3.60 -0.57 -11.26
C ARG A 68 3.78 -1.69 -10.24
N LYS A 69 4.21 -2.86 -10.72
CA LYS A 69 4.56 -4.03 -9.88
C LYS A 69 6.07 -4.31 -9.89
N VAL A 70 6.82 -3.65 -10.77
CA VAL A 70 8.26 -3.84 -10.96
C VAL A 70 8.91 -2.48 -11.08
N HIS A 71 10.08 -2.31 -10.47
CA HIS A 71 10.86 -1.09 -10.53
C HIS A 71 12.37 -1.40 -10.47
N GLU A 72 13.18 -0.56 -11.10
CA GLU A 72 14.64 -0.58 -10.97
C GLU A 72 15.09 0.42 -9.90
N GLU A 73 15.32 -0.07 -8.70
CA GLU A 73 15.85 0.75 -7.60
C GLU A 73 17.33 1.08 -7.80
N LYS A 74 17.86 2.00 -6.98
CA LYS A 74 19.25 2.46 -7.09
C LYS A 74 20.25 1.28 -7.08
N PRO A 75 21.34 1.35 -7.86
CA PRO A 75 22.36 0.30 -7.86
C PRO A 75 22.88 -0.01 -6.44
N GLY A 76 22.89 -1.28 -6.06
CA GLY A 76 23.37 -1.75 -4.75
C GLY A 76 22.34 -1.73 -3.60
N TRP A 77 21.11 -1.24 -3.84
CA TRP A 77 20.05 -1.29 -2.82
C TRP A 77 19.31 -2.63 -2.82
N CYS A 78 19.04 -3.21 -4.00
CA CYS A 78 18.31 -4.46 -4.13
C CYS A 78 19.24 -5.68 -4.10
N SER A 79 19.13 -6.51 -3.05
CA SER A 79 19.82 -7.81 -2.96
C SER A 79 19.00 -8.97 -3.55
N ASP A 80 17.68 -8.91 -3.41
CA ASP A 80 16.73 -9.88 -3.98
C ASP A 80 15.47 -9.14 -4.48
N PRO A 81 15.18 -9.17 -5.80
CA PRO A 81 14.01 -8.50 -6.38
C PRO A 81 12.67 -9.10 -5.95
N HIS A 82 12.65 -10.29 -5.35
CA HIS A 82 11.44 -10.98 -4.87
C HIS A 82 11.11 -10.69 -3.40
N LEU A 83 11.97 -9.96 -2.70
CA LEU A 83 11.74 -9.55 -1.32
C LEU A 83 11.29 -8.08 -1.28
N PRO A 84 10.33 -7.73 -0.41
CA PRO A 84 10.07 -6.35 -0.07
C PRO A 84 11.35 -5.65 0.38
N PRO A 85 11.54 -4.36 0.04
CA PRO A 85 10.63 -3.47 -0.71
C PRO A 85 10.68 -3.63 -2.25
N TYR A 86 11.48 -4.54 -2.78
CA TYR A 86 11.76 -4.63 -4.22
C TYR A 86 10.65 -5.35 -5.02
N ALA A 87 9.91 -6.24 -4.35
CA ALA A 87 8.77 -6.96 -4.94
C ALA A 87 7.44 -6.22 -4.74
N ALA A 88 7.06 -5.37 -5.70
CA ALA A 88 5.72 -4.76 -5.80
C ALA A 88 5.22 -4.19 -4.45
N PHE A 89 6.05 -3.38 -3.79
CA PHE A 89 5.84 -2.94 -2.42
C PHE A 89 4.87 -1.75 -2.29
N VAL A 90 4.19 -1.71 -1.14
CA VAL A 90 3.29 -0.64 -0.70
C VAL A 90 3.86 -0.14 0.63
N GLU A 91 4.31 1.10 0.66
CA GLU A 91 4.95 1.79 1.80
C GLU A 91 3.89 2.28 2.81
N ILE A 92 4.24 2.30 4.10
CA ILE A 92 3.38 2.62 5.28
C ILE A 92 2.47 3.84 5.15
N MET A 93 2.73 4.76 4.25
CA MET A 93 2.07 6.05 4.23
C MET A 93 0.65 6.02 3.64
N ALA A 94 0.38 5.19 2.63
CA ALA A 94 -0.84 5.36 1.81
C ALA A 94 -1.53 4.04 1.44
N HIS A 95 -1.57 3.08 2.36
CA HIS A 95 -2.12 1.76 2.07
C HIS A 95 -3.61 1.78 1.70
N VAL A 96 -3.95 0.96 0.72
CA VAL A 96 -5.32 0.57 0.38
C VAL A 96 -5.43 -0.93 0.45
N PHE A 97 -6.42 -1.41 1.20
CA PHE A 97 -6.69 -2.83 1.41
C PHE A 97 -8.07 -3.18 0.85
N SER A 98 -8.18 -4.31 0.17
CA SER A 98 -9.47 -4.97 -0.03
C SER A 98 -10.04 -5.41 1.32
N ARG A 99 -11.35 -5.67 1.36
CA ARG A 99 -12.01 -6.25 2.54
C ARG A 99 -11.31 -7.53 3.04
N ALA A 100 -10.88 -8.40 2.14
CA ALA A 100 -10.22 -9.65 2.49
C ALA A 100 -8.82 -9.42 3.06
N ALA A 101 -8.03 -8.55 2.42
CA ALA A 101 -6.70 -8.19 2.90
C ALA A 101 -6.76 -7.47 4.25
N TRP A 102 -7.69 -6.53 4.44
CA TRP A 102 -7.85 -5.80 5.69
C TRP A 102 -8.15 -6.73 6.87
N ARG A 103 -9.01 -7.74 6.68
CA ARG A 103 -9.27 -8.75 7.72
C ARG A 103 -7.99 -9.44 8.20
N CYS A 104 -7.07 -9.75 7.30
CA CYS A 104 -5.79 -10.35 7.67
C CYS A 104 -4.84 -9.33 8.31
N VAL A 105 -4.65 -8.16 7.67
CA VAL A 105 -3.74 -7.09 8.11
C VAL A 105 -4.11 -6.56 9.50
N TRP A 106 -5.41 -6.42 9.79
CA TRP A 106 -5.88 -5.92 11.08
C TRP A 106 -5.37 -6.75 12.27
N HIS A 107 -5.21 -8.07 12.09
CA HIS A 107 -4.68 -8.95 13.14
C HIS A 107 -3.17 -8.77 13.36
N MET A 108 -2.44 -8.28 12.35
CA MET A 108 -1.01 -7.98 12.44
C MET A 108 -0.73 -6.66 13.18
N ILE A 109 -1.68 -5.72 13.15
CA ILE A 109 -1.55 -4.44 13.83
C ILE A 109 -1.67 -4.66 15.35
N GLN A 110 -0.60 -4.35 16.07
CA GLN A 110 -0.57 -4.43 17.53
C GLN A 110 -1.16 -3.16 18.17
N ASN A 111 -1.68 -3.29 19.39
CA ASN A 111 -2.35 -2.19 20.09
C ASN A 111 -1.38 -1.11 20.59
N ASP A 112 -0.13 -1.46 20.82
CA ASP A 112 0.94 -0.69 21.46
C ASP A 112 1.96 -0.11 20.47
N LEU A 113 1.79 -0.31 19.17
CA LEU A 113 2.68 0.28 18.16
C LEU A 113 2.63 1.81 18.24
N VAL A 114 3.71 2.39 18.79
CA VAL A 114 4.02 3.83 18.77
C VAL A 114 4.48 4.26 17.37
N HIS A 115 5.03 3.34 16.57
CA HIS A 115 5.34 3.52 15.15
C HIS A 115 5.07 2.23 14.36
N GLY A 116 4.50 2.34 13.15
CA GLY A 116 4.16 1.20 12.29
C GLY A 116 5.31 0.70 11.39
N TRP A 117 6.48 1.34 11.43
CA TRP A 117 7.62 1.08 10.53
C TRP A 117 7.96 -0.41 10.37
N GLY A 118 7.95 -0.88 9.12
CA GLY A 118 8.31 -2.24 8.72
C GLY A 118 7.17 -3.27 8.78
N LEU A 119 5.97 -2.90 9.26
CA LEU A 119 4.81 -3.82 9.27
C LEU A 119 4.29 -4.09 7.84
N ASP A 120 4.44 -3.12 6.94
CA ASP A 120 4.14 -3.23 5.52
C ASP A 120 4.92 -4.33 4.79
N PHE A 121 6.14 -4.64 5.24
CA PHE A 121 6.90 -5.78 4.72
C PHE A 121 6.21 -7.13 5.00
N ALA A 122 5.37 -7.21 6.04
CA ALA A 122 4.62 -8.40 6.40
C ALA A 122 3.25 -8.48 5.69
N PHE A 123 2.67 -7.36 5.26
CA PHE A 123 1.33 -7.32 4.64
C PHE A 123 1.22 -8.18 3.38
N ARG A 124 2.32 -8.42 2.65
CA ARG A 124 2.32 -9.35 1.51
C ARG A 124 1.84 -10.75 1.85
N THR A 125 1.94 -11.17 3.12
CA THR A 125 1.46 -12.48 3.57
C THR A 125 -0.07 -12.58 3.62
N CYS A 126 -0.77 -11.43 3.59
CA CYS A 126 -2.22 -11.36 3.51
C CYS A 126 -2.79 -11.46 2.09
N VAL A 127 -1.94 -11.61 1.07
CA VAL A 127 -2.34 -11.79 -0.32
C VAL A 127 -1.74 -13.07 -0.89
N LYS A 128 -2.49 -13.74 -1.74
CA LYS A 128 -1.96 -14.88 -2.49
C LYS A 128 -1.08 -14.35 -3.61
N VAL A 129 0.18 -14.80 -3.65
CA VAL A 129 1.02 -14.61 -4.83
C VAL A 129 0.39 -15.44 -5.95
N SER A 130 -0.09 -14.77 -7.00
CA SER A 130 -0.64 -15.39 -8.20
C SER A 130 0.36 -15.32 -9.33
#